data_AF-A0A3D2N1K9-F1
#
_entry.id   AF-A0A3D2N1K9-F1
#
_cell.length_a   1.000
_cell.length_b   1.000
_cell.length_c   1.000
_cell.angle_alpha   90.00
_cell.angle_beta   90.00
_cell.angle_gamma   90.00
#
_symmetry.space_group_name_H-M   'P 1'
#
loop_
_entity.id
_entity.type
_entity.pdbx_description
1 polymer ?
#
loop_
_entity_poly.entity_id
_entity_poly.type
_entity_poly.pdbx_seq_one_letter_code
_entity_poly.pdbx_strand_id
1 'polypeptide(L)'
;LDEMNIARVEYYFAEMLSILEMPNADEWELDLVPNVWSTDPINLDRGKLRIPQNVWYIGTANNDDSTYAISDKVYDRAQPINLDAKGIAFDAPDTGPVNLGFDHLDMLFKEAFDKYPISQESLKKIQQLDLWVIEKLRVAFGNRILKQMGLFVPVYVACGGDELEGIDYVLATKIFRKFESLNLAMLRDELRELVVYMNKSFGKNKMKESIEYLERLQKLF
;
A
#
# COMPACT_ATOMS: atom_id res chain seq x y z
N LEU A 1 1.49 2.95 -15.62
CA LEU A 1 2.54 2.01 -16.05
C LEU A 1 1.88 0.66 -16.20
N ASP A 2 1.83 0.14 -17.41
CA ASP A 2 1.21 -1.17 -17.64
C ASP A 2 2.27 -2.27 -17.52
N GLU A 3 1.91 -3.41 -16.94
CA GLU A 3 2.77 -4.59 -16.76
C GLU A 3 4.15 -4.28 -16.19
N MET A 4 4.15 -3.52 -15.09
CA MET A 4 5.36 -2.92 -14.51
C MET A 4 6.40 -3.96 -14.08
N ASN A 5 5.99 -5.20 -13.83
CA ASN A 5 6.83 -6.29 -13.37
C ASN A 5 7.34 -7.22 -14.48
N ILE A 6 7.22 -6.83 -15.75
CA ILE A 6 8.00 -7.45 -16.85
C ILE A 6 9.51 -7.31 -16.59
N ALA A 7 9.92 -6.23 -15.91
CA ALA A 7 11.26 -6.04 -15.40
C ALA A 7 11.24 -5.88 -13.87
N ARG A 8 12.41 -6.05 -13.23
CA ARG A 8 12.56 -5.78 -11.80
C ARG A 8 12.28 -4.31 -11.51
N VAL A 9 11.10 -4.04 -10.95
CA VAL A 9 10.62 -2.69 -10.62
C VAL A 9 11.64 -1.92 -9.79
N GLU A 10 12.24 -2.57 -8.80
CA GLU A 10 13.22 -1.91 -7.92
C GLU A 10 14.47 -1.40 -8.63
N TYR A 11 14.75 -1.82 -9.88
CA TYR A 11 15.94 -1.38 -10.61
C TYR A 11 15.66 -0.15 -11.44
N TYR A 12 14.63 -0.17 -12.29
CA TYR A 12 14.34 0.97 -13.16
C TYR A 12 13.58 2.08 -12.43
N PHE A 13 12.90 1.76 -11.33
CA PHE A 13 12.08 2.71 -10.56
C PHE A 13 12.77 3.16 -9.26
N ALA A 14 14.06 2.83 -9.08
CA ALA A 14 14.79 3.07 -7.82
C ALA A 14 14.77 4.54 -7.38
N GLU A 15 15.09 5.46 -8.29
CA GLU A 15 15.13 6.90 -8.00
C GLU A 15 13.76 7.44 -7.62
N MET A 16 12.72 7.04 -8.36
CA MET A 16 11.33 7.36 -8.05
C MET A 16 10.95 6.86 -6.64
N LEU A 17 11.26 5.60 -6.32
CA LEU A 17 10.98 5.03 -4.99
C LEU A 17 11.72 5.76 -3.87
N SER A 18 12.92 6.30 -4.16
CA SER A 18 13.69 7.09 -3.19
C SER A 18 13.05 8.46 -2.96
N ILE A 19 12.66 9.16 -4.03
CA ILE A 19 12.07 10.49 -3.94
C ILE A 19 10.69 10.44 -3.26
N LEU A 20 9.89 9.41 -3.53
CA LEU A 20 8.58 9.22 -2.89
C LEU A 20 8.68 8.99 -1.36
N GLU A 21 9.87 8.77 -0.80
CA GLU A 21 10.08 8.74 0.66
C GLU A 21 10.37 10.11 1.26
N MET A 22 10.73 11.09 0.44
CA MET A 22 11.08 12.42 0.92
C MET A 22 9.84 13.16 1.40
N PRO A 23 9.84 13.69 2.64
CA PRO A 23 8.69 14.38 3.20
C PRO A 23 8.43 15.73 2.52
N ASN A 24 9.46 16.33 1.93
CA ASN A 24 9.38 17.61 1.26
C ASN A 24 9.23 17.43 -0.25
N ALA A 25 8.07 17.82 -0.79
CA ALA A 25 7.81 17.74 -2.23
C ALA A 25 8.63 18.73 -3.06
N ASP A 26 9.19 19.77 -2.43
CA ASP A 26 10.11 20.69 -3.12
C ASP A 26 11.43 20.04 -3.50
N GLU A 27 11.78 18.93 -2.85
CA GLU A 27 12.99 18.15 -3.10
C GLU A 27 12.75 16.98 -4.07
N TRP A 28 11.54 16.85 -4.63
CA TRP A 28 11.22 15.78 -5.56
C TRP A 28 11.80 16.04 -6.95
N GLU A 29 13.11 15.87 -7.09
CA GLU A 29 13.87 16.03 -8.32
C GLU A 29 14.45 14.69 -8.79
N LEU A 30 14.15 14.31 -10.04
CA LEU A 30 14.76 13.16 -10.73
C LEU A 30 15.94 13.59 -11.58
N ASP A 31 17.08 12.93 -11.43
CA ASP A 31 18.24 13.12 -12.30
C ASP A 31 18.07 12.32 -13.60
N LEU A 32 17.77 12.99 -14.72
CA LEU A 32 17.52 12.30 -15.99
C LEU A 32 18.76 12.21 -16.88
N VAL A 33 19.57 13.27 -16.91
CA VAL A 33 20.79 13.34 -17.72
C VAL A 33 21.93 13.97 -16.93
N PRO A 34 23.16 13.44 -17.07
CA PRO A 34 24.31 13.95 -16.31
C PRO A 34 24.87 15.26 -16.88
N ASN A 35 24.56 15.57 -18.14
CA ASN A 35 25.08 16.74 -18.85
C ASN A 35 23.93 17.59 -19.37
N VAL A 36 24.04 18.90 -19.19
CA VAL A 36 23.07 19.89 -19.67
C VAL A 36 23.43 20.31 -21.09
N TRP A 37 22.45 20.35 -21.98
CA TRP A 37 22.60 20.85 -23.34
C TRP A 37 21.74 22.08 -23.59
N SER A 38 22.17 22.94 -24.52
CA SER A 38 21.41 24.13 -24.93
C SER A 38 20.09 23.79 -25.62
N THR A 39 19.91 22.53 -26.01
CA THR A 39 18.71 21.98 -26.65
C THR A 39 17.79 21.24 -25.68
N ASP A 40 18.10 21.24 -24.37
CA ASP A 40 17.27 20.57 -23.38
C ASP A 40 15.87 21.22 -23.28
N PRO A 41 14.83 20.44 -22.91
CA PRO A 41 13.50 21.00 -22.68
C PRO A 41 13.53 22.12 -21.64
N ILE A 42 12.72 23.17 -21.85
CA ILE A 42 12.70 24.39 -21.00
C ILE A 42 12.45 24.08 -19.51
N ASN A 43 11.69 23.02 -19.21
CA ASN A 43 11.35 22.62 -17.83
C ASN A 43 12.33 21.59 -17.23
N LEU A 44 13.40 21.22 -17.95
CA LEU A 44 14.47 20.37 -17.43
C LEU A 44 15.55 21.27 -16.81
N ASP A 45 15.50 21.47 -15.49
CA ASP A 45 16.50 22.30 -14.80
C ASP A 45 17.75 21.48 -14.53
N ARG A 46 18.88 21.85 -15.16
CA ARG A 46 20.19 21.21 -14.96
C ARG A 46 20.17 19.68 -15.08
N GLY A 47 19.43 19.16 -16.06
CA GLY A 47 19.29 17.73 -16.30
C GLY A 47 18.31 17.03 -15.35
N LYS A 48 17.60 17.79 -14.51
CA LYS A 48 16.65 17.29 -13.52
C LYS A 48 15.21 17.61 -13.88
N LEU A 49 14.33 16.67 -13.54
CA LEU A 49 12.89 16.84 -13.65
C LEU A 49 12.26 16.91 -12.26
N ARG A 50 11.59 18.03 -11.97
CA ARG A 50 10.82 18.17 -10.73
C ARG A 50 9.45 17.50 -10.87
N ILE A 51 9.11 16.63 -9.93
CA ILE A 51 7.82 15.94 -9.89
C ILE A 51 6.83 16.76 -9.05
N PRO A 52 5.74 17.27 -9.66
CA PRO A 52 4.75 18.03 -8.92
C PRO A 52 3.82 17.10 -8.11
N GLN A 53 3.23 17.62 -7.04
CA GLN A 53 2.41 16.84 -6.11
C GLN A 53 1.08 16.33 -6.70
N ASN A 54 0.65 16.90 -7.82
CA ASN A 54 -0.56 16.48 -8.52
C ASN A 54 -0.33 15.27 -9.47
N VAL A 55 0.87 14.69 -9.49
CA VAL A 55 1.19 13.51 -10.30
C VAL A 55 1.15 12.25 -9.44
N TRP A 56 0.35 11.27 -9.87
CA TRP A 56 0.18 9.98 -9.21
C TRP A 56 0.65 8.87 -10.14
N TYR A 57 1.33 7.88 -9.57
CA TYR A 57 1.85 6.74 -10.31
C TYR A 57 1.00 5.52 -10.02
N ILE A 58 0.34 5.02 -11.06
CA ILE A 58 -0.46 3.80 -11.00
C ILE A 58 0.19 2.77 -11.91
N GLY A 59 0.54 1.63 -11.32
CA GLY A 59 1.14 0.50 -11.99
C GLY A 59 0.19 -0.69 -11.99
N THR A 60 0.13 -1.43 -13.10
CA THR A 60 -0.47 -2.77 -13.13
C THR A 60 0.66 -3.80 -13.09
N ALA A 61 0.41 -4.94 -12.45
CA ALA A 61 1.36 -6.04 -12.37
C ALA A 61 0.62 -7.37 -12.52
N ASN A 62 1.20 -8.30 -13.26
CA ASN A 62 0.65 -9.64 -13.42
C ASN A 62 1.32 -10.59 -12.41
N ASN A 63 0.57 -11.59 -11.92
CA ASN A 63 1.11 -12.65 -11.07
C ASN A 63 1.20 -13.95 -11.89
N ASP A 64 1.98 -13.93 -12.98
CA ASP A 64 2.19 -15.07 -13.88
C ASP A 64 3.67 -15.51 -13.91
N ASP A 65 3.94 -16.69 -14.47
CA ASP A 65 5.30 -17.26 -14.53
C ASP A 65 6.28 -16.44 -15.40
N SER A 66 5.77 -15.54 -16.24
CA SER A 66 6.55 -14.72 -17.16
C SER A 66 7.04 -13.39 -16.57
N THR A 67 6.63 -13.05 -15.36
CA THR A 67 6.94 -11.76 -14.73
C THR A 67 7.84 -11.90 -13.51
N TYR A 68 8.52 -10.82 -13.14
CA TYR A 68 9.35 -10.78 -11.93
C TYR A 68 8.48 -10.58 -10.70
N ALA A 69 8.82 -11.28 -9.61
CA ALA A 69 8.27 -10.99 -8.30
C ALA A 69 8.65 -9.57 -7.88
N ILE A 70 7.65 -8.79 -7.45
CA ILE A 70 7.86 -7.43 -6.94
C ILE A 70 8.41 -7.53 -5.52
N SER A 71 9.49 -6.80 -5.24
CA SER A 71 10.15 -6.81 -3.93
C SER A 71 9.39 -6.03 -2.84
N ASP A 72 9.61 -6.40 -1.57
CA ASP A 72 9.04 -5.69 -0.41
C ASP A 72 9.36 -4.20 -0.41
N LYS A 73 10.53 -3.81 -0.95
CA LYS A 73 10.93 -2.40 -1.11
C LYS A 73 9.91 -1.60 -1.93
N VAL A 74 9.30 -2.21 -2.93
CA VAL A 74 8.27 -1.55 -3.76
C VAL A 74 6.95 -1.53 -3.01
N TYR A 75 6.53 -2.66 -2.43
CA TYR A 75 5.27 -2.77 -1.70
C TYR A 75 5.19 -1.90 -0.44
N ASP A 76 6.30 -1.69 0.25
CA ASP A 76 6.37 -0.78 1.39
C ASP A 76 6.09 0.69 0.98
N ARG A 77 6.20 1.03 -0.32
CA ARG A 77 6.04 2.39 -0.86
C ARG A 77 4.79 2.58 -1.73
N ALA A 78 4.22 1.51 -2.27
CA ALA A 78 3.01 1.55 -3.11
C ALA A 78 1.77 1.11 -2.33
N GLN A 79 0.57 1.54 -2.72
CA GLN A 79 -0.67 0.94 -2.21
C GLN A 79 -1.12 -0.17 -3.18
N PRO A 80 -0.97 -1.45 -2.83
CA PRO A 80 -1.40 -2.55 -3.70
C PRO A 80 -2.92 -2.63 -3.74
N ILE A 81 -3.45 -2.90 -4.92
CA ILE A 81 -4.88 -3.20 -5.13
C ILE A 81 -4.94 -4.57 -5.80
N ASN A 82 -5.45 -5.56 -5.08
CA ASN A 82 -5.60 -6.91 -5.61
C ASN A 82 -6.89 -7.01 -6.42
N LEU A 83 -6.80 -7.50 -7.65
CA LEU A 83 -7.93 -7.73 -8.54
C LEU A 83 -8.19 -9.25 -8.63
N ASP A 84 -8.62 -9.83 -7.52
CA ASP A 84 -8.79 -11.29 -7.37
C ASP A 84 -10.14 -11.80 -7.92
N ALA A 85 -11.10 -10.90 -8.16
CA ALA A 85 -12.43 -11.22 -8.65
C ALA A 85 -12.61 -10.81 -10.12
N LYS A 86 -13.32 -11.64 -10.90
CA LYS A 86 -13.75 -11.24 -12.24
C LYS A 86 -14.72 -10.06 -12.13
N GLY A 87 -14.38 -8.97 -12.81
CA GLY A 87 -15.28 -7.82 -12.96
C GLY A 87 -16.60 -8.25 -13.61
N ILE A 88 -17.71 -7.89 -12.99
CA ILE A 88 -19.03 -8.02 -13.58
C ILE A 88 -19.28 -6.76 -14.38
N ALA A 89 -19.64 -6.90 -15.66
CA ALA A 89 -19.99 -5.74 -16.48
C ALA A 89 -21.17 -4.99 -15.83
N PHE A 90 -21.02 -3.67 -15.68
CA PHE A 90 -22.06 -2.81 -15.16
C PHE A 90 -22.14 -1.55 -16.01
N ASP A 91 -23.34 -0.99 -16.13
CA ASP A 91 -23.55 0.30 -16.77
C ASP A 91 -23.19 1.41 -15.76
N ALA A 92 -22.22 2.24 -16.13
CA ALA A 92 -21.90 3.45 -15.39
C ALA A 92 -22.60 4.64 -16.04
N PRO A 93 -23.20 5.56 -15.27
CA PRO A 93 -23.75 6.79 -15.84
C PRO A 93 -22.62 7.62 -16.47
N ASP A 94 -22.87 8.16 -17.66
CA ASP A 94 -21.96 9.12 -18.27
C ASP A 94 -21.79 10.31 -17.33
N THR A 95 -20.56 10.52 -16.86
CA THR A 95 -20.24 11.50 -15.83
C THR A 95 -19.25 12.49 -16.42
N GLY A 96 -19.65 13.76 -16.47
CA GLY A 96 -18.79 14.83 -16.99
C GLY A 96 -17.49 14.96 -16.17
N PRO A 97 -16.42 15.50 -16.77
CA PRO A 97 -15.15 15.68 -16.08
C PRO A 97 -15.30 16.68 -14.94
N VAL A 98 -14.65 16.39 -13.81
CA VAL A 98 -14.52 17.31 -12.68
C VAL A 98 -13.06 17.78 -12.61
N ASN A 99 -12.85 19.09 -12.58
CA ASN A 99 -11.53 19.66 -12.36
C ASN A 99 -11.28 19.83 -10.86
N LEU A 100 -10.38 19.01 -10.32
CA LEU A 100 -9.97 19.07 -8.92
C LEU A 100 -8.50 19.50 -8.84
N GLY A 101 -8.24 20.60 -8.15
CA GLY A 101 -6.88 21.01 -7.81
C GLY A 101 -6.29 20.12 -6.71
N PHE A 102 -4.98 19.92 -6.73
CA PHE A 102 -4.28 19.15 -5.68
C PHE A 102 -4.52 19.74 -4.29
N ASP A 103 -4.47 21.06 -4.13
CA ASP A 103 -4.70 21.73 -2.84
C ASP A 103 -6.08 21.41 -2.25
N HIS A 104 -7.10 21.29 -3.11
CA HIS A 104 -8.44 20.92 -2.66
C HIS A 104 -8.49 19.45 -2.23
N LEU A 105 -7.85 18.55 -2.99
CA LEU A 105 -7.75 17.14 -2.61
C LEU A 105 -6.98 16.95 -1.30
N ASP A 106 -5.87 17.66 -1.12
CA ASP A 106 -5.06 17.64 0.10
C ASP A 106 -5.83 18.18 1.31
N MET A 107 -6.66 19.21 1.13
CA MET A 107 -7.58 19.68 2.15
C MET A 107 -8.59 18.59 2.57
N LEU A 108 -9.17 17.86 1.62
CA LEU A 108 -10.08 16.76 1.92
C LEU A 108 -9.39 15.63 2.69
N PHE A 109 -8.12 15.34 2.37
CA PHE A 109 -7.33 14.38 3.15
C PHE A 109 -7.09 14.84 4.58
N LYS A 110 -6.71 16.11 4.78
CA LYS A 110 -6.52 16.69 6.12
C LYS A 110 -7.80 16.67 6.96
N GLU A 111 -8.92 17.05 6.36
CA GLU A 111 -10.23 16.95 7.03
C GLU A 111 -10.56 15.51 7.43
N ALA A 112 -10.25 14.53 6.57
CA ALA A 112 -10.44 13.12 6.90
C ALA A 112 -9.56 12.70 8.09
N PHE A 113 -8.27 13.08 8.10
CA PHE A 113 -7.35 12.77 9.21
C PHE A 113 -7.84 13.33 10.54
N ASP A 114 -8.35 14.56 10.54
CA ASP A 114 -8.81 15.23 11.76
C ASP A 114 -10.15 14.66 12.26
N LYS A 115 -11.07 14.33 11.33
CA LYS A 115 -12.42 13.91 11.67
C LYS A 115 -12.55 12.41 11.97
N TYR A 116 -11.71 11.60 11.35
CA TYR A 116 -11.76 10.13 11.44
C TYR A 116 -10.42 9.51 11.86
N PRO A 117 -9.76 10.00 12.93
CA PRO A 117 -8.54 9.36 13.40
C PRO A 117 -8.82 7.94 13.87
N ILE A 118 -7.88 7.03 13.64
CA ILE A 118 -7.98 5.64 14.12
C ILE A 118 -8.21 5.65 15.63
N SER A 119 -9.24 4.92 16.07
CA SER A 119 -9.59 4.84 17.48
C SER A 119 -8.44 4.32 18.34
N GLN A 120 -8.33 4.83 19.57
CA GLN A 120 -7.29 4.39 20.50
C GLN A 120 -7.42 2.91 20.89
N GLU A 121 -8.62 2.35 20.80
CA GLU A 121 -8.84 0.92 20.97
C GLU A 121 -8.21 0.13 19.83
N SER A 122 -8.47 0.52 18.58
CA SER A 122 -7.88 -0.11 17.40
C SER A 122 -6.36 0.00 17.39
N LEU A 123 -5.80 1.17 17.72
CA LEU A 123 -4.35 1.35 17.83
C LEU A 123 -3.72 0.40 18.86
N LYS A 124 -4.35 0.20 20.03
CA LYS A 124 -3.88 -0.76 21.04
C LYS A 124 -3.94 -2.19 20.52
N LYS A 125 -5.02 -2.58 19.82
CA LYS A 125 -5.13 -3.92 19.22
C LYS A 125 -4.07 -4.15 18.16
N ILE A 126 -3.80 -3.15 17.31
CA ILE A 126 -2.73 -3.21 16.29
C ILE A 126 -1.36 -3.38 16.95
N GLN A 127 -1.06 -2.64 18.03
CA GLN A 127 0.21 -2.80 18.76
C GLN A 127 0.35 -4.19 19.40
N GLN A 128 -0.72 -4.71 20.01
CA GLN A 128 -0.72 -6.06 20.58
C GLN A 128 -0.53 -7.13 19.50
N LEU A 129 -1.13 -6.94 18.33
CA LEU A 129 -0.95 -7.80 17.18
C LEU A 129 0.49 -7.76 16.67
N ASP A 130 1.10 -6.58 16.54
CA ASP A 130 2.51 -6.43 16.13
C ASP A 130 3.44 -7.20 17.09
N LEU A 131 3.26 -7.03 18.41
CA LEU A 131 4.02 -7.78 19.42
C LEU A 131 3.85 -9.30 19.27
N TRP A 132 2.62 -9.76 19.05
CA TRP A 132 2.34 -11.18 18.85
C TRP A 132 3.04 -11.73 17.59
N VAL A 133 2.96 -11.00 16.47
CA VAL A 133 3.58 -11.38 15.19
C VAL A 133 5.10 -11.37 15.30
N ILE A 134 5.69 -10.42 16.03
CA ILE A 134 7.12 -10.39 16.32
C ILE A 134 7.55 -11.61 17.13
N GLU A 135 6.79 -11.96 18.17
CA GLU A 135 7.11 -13.08 19.06
C GLU A 135 7.05 -14.42 18.33
N LYS A 136 5.97 -14.64 17.56
CA LYS A 136 5.65 -15.95 16.95
C LYS A 136 6.24 -16.12 15.56
N LEU A 137 6.23 -15.08 14.74
CA LEU A 137 6.58 -15.14 13.32
C LEU A 137 7.88 -14.39 12.98
N ARG A 138 8.46 -13.66 13.96
CA ARG A 138 9.67 -12.84 13.77
C ARG A 138 9.53 -11.77 12.68
N VAL A 139 8.30 -11.30 12.45
CA VAL A 139 7.99 -10.20 11.52
C VAL A 139 7.49 -9.00 12.31
N ALA A 140 7.92 -7.80 11.94
CA ALA A 140 7.44 -6.55 12.55
C ALA A 140 6.70 -5.71 11.51
N PHE A 141 5.71 -4.94 11.95
CA PHE A 141 4.89 -4.09 11.08
C PHE A 141 5.72 -2.90 10.56
N GLY A 142 6.66 -2.41 11.36
CA GLY A 142 7.51 -1.28 11.02
C GLY A 142 6.76 0.05 11.05
N ASN A 143 7.47 1.12 11.45
CA ASN A 143 6.87 2.44 11.66
C ASN A 143 6.20 3.02 10.40
N ARG A 144 6.70 2.64 9.22
CA ARG A 144 6.17 3.12 7.94
C ARG A 144 4.75 2.64 7.69
N ILE A 145 4.47 1.35 7.94
CA ILE A 145 3.14 0.78 7.71
C ILE A 145 2.14 1.41 8.68
N LEU A 146 2.53 1.62 9.93
CA LEU A 146 1.69 2.32 10.91
C LEU A 146 1.38 3.76 10.48
N LYS A 147 2.36 4.50 9.97
CA LYS A 147 2.14 5.84 9.40
C LYS A 147 1.18 5.78 8.21
N GLN A 148 1.38 4.85 7.28
CA GLN A 148 0.50 4.66 6.12
C GLN A 148 -0.92 4.28 6.53
N MET A 149 -1.09 3.42 7.54
CA MET A 149 -2.39 3.08 8.09
C MET A 149 -3.11 4.32 8.63
N GLY A 150 -2.39 5.18 9.36
CA GLY A 150 -2.89 6.46 9.85
C GLY A 150 -3.26 7.47 8.76
N LEU A 151 -2.75 7.31 7.54
CA LEU A 151 -3.15 8.10 6.37
C LEU A 151 -4.30 7.44 5.59
N PHE A 152 -4.32 6.12 5.50
CA PHE A 152 -5.29 5.38 4.69
C PHE A 152 -6.66 5.27 5.37
N VAL A 153 -6.69 4.82 6.63
CA VAL A 153 -7.94 4.49 7.34
C VAL A 153 -8.87 5.71 7.49
N PRO A 154 -8.40 6.91 7.85
CA PRO A 154 -9.29 8.06 7.95
C PRO A 154 -9.96 8.44 6.62
N VAL A 155 -9.20 8.36 5.52
CA VAL A 155 -9.72 8.62 4.17
C VAL A 155 -10.71 7.54 3.75
N TYR A 156 -10.44 6.28 4.08
CA TYR A 156 -11.36 5.17 3.83
C TYR A 156 -12.71 5.38 4.53
N VAL A 157 -12.69 5.79 5.81
CA VAL A 157 -13.91 6.09 6.58
C VAL A 157 -14.61 7.34 6.06
N ALA A 158 -13.86 8.38 5.65
CA ALA A 158 -14.45 9.58 5.03
C ALA A 158 -15.21 9.27 3.73
N CYS A 159 -14.78 8.24 2.99
CA CYS A 159 -15.47 7.71 1.81
C CYS A 159 -16.66 6.79 2.14
N GLY A 160 -16.99 6.58 3.41
CA GLY A 160 -18.12 5.79 3.87
C GLY A 160 -17.80 4.34 4.27
N GLY A 161 -16.52 3.96 4.33
CA GLY A 161 -16.08 2.65 4.81
C GLY A 161 -16.04 2.52 6.34
N ASP A 162 -15.86 1.30 6.84
CA ASP A 162 -15.67 1.03 8.27
C ASP A 162 -14.18 1.11 8.69
N GLU A 163 -13.92 1.53 9.94
CA GLU A 163 -12.55 1.64 10.47
C GLU A 163 -11.83 0.28 10.45
N LEU A 164 -12.49 -0.80 10.87
CA LEU A 164 -11.86 -2.13 10.92
C LEU A 164 -11.63 -2.68 9.52
N GLU A 165 -12.51 -2.40 8.56
CA GLU A 165 -12.30 -2.78 7.15
C GLU A 165 -11.07 -2.09 6.55
N GLY A 166 -10.88 -0.80 6.85
CA GLY A 166 -9.68 -0.06 6.43
C GLY A 166 -8.39 -0.63 7.06
N ILE A 167 -8.43 -0.99 8.35
CA ILE A 167 -7.30 -1.63 9.03
C ILE A 167 -7.02 -3.00 8.43
N ASP A 168 -8.05 -3.81 8.24
CA ASP A 168 -7.99 -5.15 7.67
C ASP A 168 -7.31 -5.15 6.30
N TYR A 169 -7.71 -4.21 5.44
CA TYR A 169 -7.12 -4.04 4.12
C TYR A 169 -5.61 -3.78 4.19
N VAL A 170 -5.17 -2.88 5.07
CA VAL A 170 -3.73 -2.56 5.23
C VAL A 170 -2.97 -3.77 5.79
N LEU A 171 -3.51 -4.47 6.79
CA LEU A 171 -2.87 -5.65 7.37
C LEU A 171 -2.70 -6.76 6.31
N ALA A 172 -3.76 -7.10 5.58
CA ALA A 172 -3.74 -8.12 4.55
C ALA A 172 -2.72 -7.80 3.45
N THR A 173 -2.75 -6.57 2.94
CA THR A 173 -2.00 -6.20 1.73
C THR A 173 -0.55 -5.81 1.99
N LYS A 174 -0.22 -5.28 3.18
CA LYS A 174 1.12 -4.78 3.50
C LYS A 174 1.90 -5.67 4.47
N ILE A 175 1.20 -6.35 5.38
CA ILE A 175 1.85 -7.05 6.50
C ILE A 175 1.85 -8.54 6.29
N PHE A 176 0.66 -9.15 6.22
CA PHE A 176 0.55 -10.61 6.10
C PHE A 176 1.14 -11.12 4.79
N ARG A 177 1.24 -10.24 3.79
CA ARG A 177 1.96 -10.52 2.57
C ARG A 177 3.45 -10.84 2.75
N LYS A 178 4.11 -10.27 3.76
CA LYS A 178 5.50 -10.59 4.09
C LYS A 178 5.66 -12.06 4.50
N PHE A 179 4.57 -12.74 4.88
CA PHE A 179 4.60 -14.16 5.25
C PHE A 179 4.84 -15.07 4.04
N GLU A 180 4.56 -14.62 2.81
CA GLU A 180 4.88 -15.39 1.57
C GLU A 180 6.37 -15.72 1.45
N SER A 181 7.25 -14.88 2.00
CA SER A 181 8.70 -15.12 2.01
C SER A 181 9.18 -16.06 3.13
N LEU A 182 8.31 -16.41 4.08
CA LEU A 182 8.65 -17.28 5.20
C LEU A 182 8.50 -18.76 4.81
N ASN A 183 9.09 -19.65 5.61
CA ASN A 183 8.88 -21.09 5.44
C ASN A 183 7.48 -21.49 5.95
N LEU A 184 6.47 -21.33 5.09
CA LEU A 184 5.06 -21.56 5.42
C LEU A 184 4.76 -22.98 5.94
N ALA A 185 5.50 -23.99 5.49
CA ALA A 185 5.33 -25.37 5.95
C ALA A 185 5.60 -25.53 7.46
N MET A 186 6.50 -24.71 8.02
CA MET A 186 6.85 -24.72 9.44
C MET A 186 5.96 -23.81 10.29
N LEU A 187 5.10 -22.98 9.66
CA LEU A 187 4.33 -21.93 10.32
C LEU A 187 2.82 -22.18 10.33
N ARG A 188 2.39 -23.40 9.98
CA ARG A 188 0.97 -23.72 9.78
C ARG A 188 0.15 -23.54 11.05
N ASP A 189 0.69 -23.95 12.19
CA ASP A 189 0.00 -23.84 13.47
C ASP A 189 -0.04 -22.38 13.94
N GLU A 190 1.04 -21.63 13.76
CA GLU A 190 1.10 -20.20 14.04
C GLU A 190 0.11 -19.40 13.18
N LEU A 191 -0.04 -19.73 11.89
CA LEU A 191 -1.04 -19.10 11.03
C LEU A 191 -2.48 -19.39 11.48
N ARG A 192 -2.76 -20.60 11.97
CA ARG A 192 -4.05 -20.96 12.57
C ARG A 192 -4.29 -20.20 13.87
N GLU A 193 -3.29 -20.14 14.74
CA GLU A 193 -3.35 -19.37 15.99
C GLU A 193 -3.59 -17.88 15.69
N LEU A 194 -2.97 -17.34 14.65
CA LEU A 194 -3.19 -15.96 14.22
C LEU A 194 -4.63 -15.71 13.78
N VAL A 195 -5.23 -16.60 12.99
CA VAL A 195 -6.66 -16.49 12.60
C VAL A 195 -7.57 -16.50 13.83
N VAL A 196 -7.28 -17.35 14.82
CA VAL A 196 -8.04 -17.40 16.08
C VAL A 196 -7.85 -16.10 16.88
N TYR A 197 -6.62 -15.62 16.99
CA TYR A 197 -6.29 -14.36 17.66
C TYR A 197 -7.03 -13.19 17.01
N MET A 198 -7.01 -13.09 15.68
CA MET A 198 -7.68 -12.02 14.93
C MET A 198 -9.18 -12.00 15.19
N ASN A 199 -9.84 -13.15 15.11
CA ASN A 199 -11.28 -13.26 15.40
C ASN A 199 -11.63 -12.91 16.86
N LYS A 200 -10.73 -13.20 17.81
CA LYS A 200 -10.94 -12.88 19.22
C LYS A 200 -10.73 -11.39 19.51
N SER A 201 -9.70 -10.78 18.94
CA SER A 201 -9.28 -9.41 19.24
C SER A 201 -10.10 -8.36 18.49
N PHE A 202 -10.42 -8.62 17.22
CA PHE A 202 -11.12 -7.68 16.35
C PHE A 202 -12.60 -8.02 16.13
N GLY A 203 -13.02 -9.20 16.58
CA GLY A 203 -14.39 -9.70 16.42
C GLY A 203 -14.52 -10.69 15.27
N LYS A 204 -15.48 -11.61 15.41
CA LYS A 204 -15.69 -12.69 14.44
C LYS A 204 -16.11 -12.11 13.09
N ASN A 205 -15.44 -12.54 12.01
CA ASN A 205 -15.70 -12.11 10.63
C ASN A 205 -15.54 -10.60 10.39
N LYS A 206 -14.80 -9.87 11.24
CA LYS A 206 -14.51 -8.44 11.06
C LYS A 206 -13.26 -8.16 10.23
N MET A 207 -12.34 -9.13 10.15
CA MET A 207 -11.05 -9.02 9.46
C MET A 207 -11.04 -9.97 8.25
N LYS A 208 -12.02 -9.81 7.36
CA LYS A 208 -12.30 -10.76 6.28
C LYS A 208 -11.14 -10.89 5.30
N GLU A 209 -10.58 -9.78 4.84
CA GLU A 209 -9.47 -9.77 3.87
C GLU A 209 -8.24 -10.48 4.46
N SER A 210 -7.90 -10.16 5.71
CA SER A 210 -6.79 -10.80 6.41
C SER A 210 -7.02 -12.29 6.63
N ILE A 211 -8.22 -12.68 7.07
CA ILE A 211 -8.53 -14.10 7.33
C ILE A 211 -8.48 -14.89 6.02
N GLU A 212 -9.11 -14.41 4.95
CA GLU A 212 -9.08 -15.07 3.64
C GLU A 212 -7.65 -15.19 3.11
N TYR A 213 -6.84 -14.14 3.28
CA TYR A 213 -5.43 -14.15 2.89
C TYR A 213 -4.61 -15.18 3.69
N LEU A 214 -4.75 -15.22 5.02
CA LEU A 214 -4.05 -16.17 5.88
C LEU A 214 -4.50 -17.62 5.62
N GLU A 215 -5.78 -17.85 5.35
CA GLU A 215 -6.29 -19.17 4.95
C GLU A 215 -5.76 -19.61 3.59
N ARG A 216 -5.57 -18.68 2.65
CA ARG A 216 -4.94 -18.96 1.35
C ARG A 216 -3.49 -19.38 1.54
N LEU A 217 -2.73 -18.69 2.39
CA LEU A 217 -1.34 -19.08 2.71
C LEU A 217 -1.26 -20.50 3.29
N GLN A 218 -2.21 -20.89 4.13
CA GLN A 218 -2.29 -22.25 4.70
C GLN A 218 -2.62 -23.34 3.67
N LYS A 219 -3.15 -22.98 2.49
CA LYS A 219 -3.50 -23.93 1.42
C LYS A 219 -2.38 -24.11 0.40
N LEU A 220 -1.42 -23.19 0.35
CA LEU A 220 -0.30 -23.26 -0.57
C LEU A 220 0.70 -24.38 -0.23
N PHE A 221 0.64 -24.94 0.99
CA PHE A 221 1.53 -26.01 1.48
C PHE A 221 0.84 -27.00 2.43
#